data_AF-A0A7S3M337-F1
#
_entry.id   AF-A0A7S3M337-F1
#
_cell.length_a   1.000
_cell.length_b   1.000
_cell.length_c   1.000
_cell.angle_alpha   90.00
_cell.angle_beta   90.00
_cell.angle_gamma   90.00
#
_symmetry.space_group_name_H-M   'P 1'
#
loop_
_entity.id
_entity.type
_entity.pdbx_description
1 polymer ?
#
loop_
_entity_poly.entity_id
_entity_poly.type
_entity_poly.pdbx_seq_one_letter_code
_entity_poly.pdbx_strand_id
1 'polypeptide(L)'
;YKVAIGGAFIGNHIIEVEPMEEAYGGRILVNGQQVLKEFGTTTVGGATIVFDGIGVLVDQAASQWKKNIVHISLPMGIHMEVFRWGNYIDMTINMRPLAGGQDGSCGNFN
;
A
#
# COMPACT_ATOMS: atom_id res chain seq x y z
N TYR A 1 -10.63 -6.59 -6.20
CA TYR A 1 -9.82 -6.96 -5.02
C TYR A 1 -9.21 -5.69 -4.46
N LYS A 2 -9.04 -5.56 -3.15
CA LYS A 2 -8.44 -4.36 -2.53
C LYS A 2 -7.67 -4.74 -1.27
N VAL A 3 -6.70 -3.92 -0.88
CA VAL A 3 -6.09 -3.98 0.45
C VAL A 3 -6.64 -2.82 1.29
N ALA A 4 -6.96 -3.11 2.55
CA ALA A 4 -7.43 -2.13 3.51
C ALA A 4 -6.56 -2.19 4.77
N ILE A 5 -6.11 -1.03 5.23
CA ILE A 5 -5.29 -0.85 6.44
C ILE A 5 -6.08 0.06 7.38
N GLY A 6 -6.32 -0.36 8.62
CA GLY A 6 -7.10 0.42 9.57
C GLY A 6 -6.88 0.01 11.01
N GLY A 7 -7.37 0.84 11.92
CA GLY A 7 -7.39 0.58 13.36
C GLY A 7 -6.76 1.69 14.19
N ALA A 8 -6.72 1.49 15.51
CA ALA A 8 -6.29 2.51 16.46
C ALA A 8 -4.85 2.98 16.25
N PHE A 9 -3.97 2.11 15.72
CA PHE A 9 -2.58 2.46 15.45
C PHE A 9 -2.42 3.51 14.34
N ILE A 10 -3.43 3.72 13.50
CA ILE A 10 -3.51 4.86 12.57
C ILE A 10 -4.68 5.81 12.92
N GLY A 11 -5.01 5.94 14.20
CA GLY A 11 -6.03 6.88 14.67
C GLY A 11 -7.46 6.53 14.24
N ASN A 12 -7.78 5.25 14.09
CA ASN A 12 -9.08 4.73 13.61
C ASN A 12 -9.44 5.17 12.18
N HIS A 13 -8.47 5.64 11.41
CA HIS A 13 -8.64 5.83 9.98
C HIS A 13 -8.59 4.50 9.23
N ILE A 14 -9.09 4.51 8.00
CA ILE A 14 -9.01 3.38 7.06
C ILE A 14 -8.39 3.90 5.77
N ILE A 15 -7.33 3.23 5.31
CA ILE A 15 -6.66 3.44 4.02
C ILE A 15 -7.02 2.25 3.13
N GLU A 16 -7.50 2.49 1.92
CA GLU A 16 -7.79 1.43 0.95
C GLU A 16 -7.08 1.70 -0.37
N VAL A 17 -6.49 0.64 -0.95
CA VAL A 17 -5.84 0.70 -2.25
C VAL A 17 -6.47 -0.35 -3.17
N GLU A 18 -6.98 0.11 -4.30
CA GLU A 18 -7.67 -0.69 -5.32
C GLU A 18 -6.82 -0.78 -6.61
N PRO A 19 -7.10 -1.72 -7.54
CA PRO A 19 -6.52 -1.75 -8.89
C PRO A 19 -6.73 -0.44 -9.66
N MET A 20 -6.12 -0.33 -10.84
CA MET A 20 -6.12 0.89 -11.65
C MET A 20 -7.41 1.11 -12.45
N GLU A 21 -8.00 0.07 -13.03
CA GLU A 21 -9.19 0.22 -13.86
C GLU A 21 -10.45 0.44 -13.01
N GLU A 22 -11.33 1.35 -13.45
CA GLU A 22 -12.56 1.69 -12.72
C GLU A 22 -13.48 0.49 -12.50
N ALA A 23 -13.49 -0.47 -13.42
CA ALA A 23 -14.26 -1.71 -13.29
C ALA A 23 -13.87 -2.54 -12.05
N TYR A 24 -12.69 -2.28 -11.49
CA TYR A 24 -12.16 -2.95 -10.29
C TYR A 24 -11.94 -1.99 -9.11
N GLY A 25 -12.45 -0.74 -9.19
CA GLY A 25 -12.41 0.27 -8.13
C GLY A 25 -11.68 1.54 -8.56
N GLY A 26 -10.44 1.41 -9.04
CA GLY A 26 -9.67 2.51 -9.63
C GLY A 26 -9.07 3.50 -8.63
N ARG A 27 -9.29 3.35 -7.32
CA ARG A 27 -9.08 4.43 -6.35
C ARG A 27 -8.07 4.09 -5.25
N ILE A 28 -7.51 5.15 -4.69
CA ILE A 28 -6.86 5.16 -3.37
C ILE A 28 -7.82 5.94 -2.46
N LEU A 29 -8.24 5.34 -1.36
CA LEU A 29 -9.25 5.90 -0.47
C LEU A 29 -8.69 6.10 0.94
N VAL A 30 -9.11 7.19 1.58
CA VAL A 30 -8.96 7.41 3.02
C VAL A 30 -10.34 7.68 3.59
N ASN A 31 -10.81 6.83 4.50
CA ASN A 31 -12.16 6.86 5.08
C ASN A 31 -13.26 6.95 4.00
N GLY A 32 -13.10 6.19 2.91
CA GLY A 32 -14.02 6.18 1.77
C GLY A 32 -13.91 7.38 0.82
N GLN A 33 -13.06 8.37 1.11
CA GLN A 33 -12.83 9.51 0.22
C GLN A 33 -11.62 9.28 -0.67
N GLN A 34 -11.77 9.52 -1.97
CA GLN A 34 -10.67 9.36 -2.91
C GLN A 34 -9.57 10.40 -2.68
N VAL A 35 -8.34 9.91 -2.57
CA VAL A 35 -7.10 10.69 -2.50
C VAL A 35 -6.18 10.31 -3.67
N LEU A 36 -5.15 11.13 -3.92
CA LEU A 36 -4.07 10.81 -4.87
C LEU A 36 -4.56 10.31 -6.25
N LYS A 37 -5.36 11.14 -6.94
CA LYS A 37 -5.80 10.86 -8.33
C LYS A 37 -4.63 10.80 -9.32
N GLU A 38 -3.57 11.53 -8.99
CA GLU A 38 -2.30 11.57 -9.71
C GLU A 38 -1.18 11.28 -8.71
N PHE A 39 0.04 11.10 -9.22
CA PHE A 39 1.21 10.90 -8.37
C PHE A 39 1.36 12.04 -7.35
N GLY A 40 1.71 11.69 -6.11
CA GLY A 40 1.76 12.64 -5.02
C GLY A 40 1.84 11.97 -3.65
N THR A 41 1.65 12.77 -2.61
CA THR A 41 1.77 12.32 -1.22
C THR A 41 0.61 12.84 -0.38
N THR A 42 0.13 12.02 0.55
CA THR A 42 -0.80 12.44 1.59
C THR A 42 -0.46 11.76 2.93
N THR A 43 -1.02 12.25 4.02
CA THR A 43 -0.80 11.72 5.37
C THR A 43 -2.11 11.60 6.13
N VAL A 44 -2.27 10.55 6.92
CA VAL A 44 -3.46 10.32 7.76
C VAL A 44 -3.09 9.49 8.99
N GLY A 45 -3.49 9.93 10.19
CA GLY A 45 -3.35 9.10 11.40
C GLY A 45 -1.92 8.67 11.74
N GLY A 46 -0.89 9.43 11.35
CA GLY A 46 0.51 9.03 11.50
C GLY A 46 1.04 8.09 10.41
N ALA A 47 0.22 7.76 9.40
CA ALA A 47 0.66 7.11 8.17
C ALA A 47 0.97 8.14 7.07
N THR A 48 1.94 7.80 6.22
CA THR A 48 2.27 8.52 4.98
C THR A 48 2.00 7.62 3.79
N ILE A 49 1.28 8.14 2.80
CA ILE A 49 0.93 7.45 1.56
C ILE A 49 1.56 8.21 0.40
N VAL A 50 2.42 7.55 -0.37
CA VAL A 50 3.04 8.10 -1.58
C VAL A 50 2.56 7.28 -2.77
N PHE A 51 2.02 7.93 -3.79
CA PHE A 51 1.68 7.29 -5.06
C PHE A 51 2.65 7.77 -6.13
N ASP A 52 3.45 6.86 -6.68
CA ASP A 52 4.44 7.16 -7.71
C ASP A 52 4.72 5.94 -8.63
N GLY A 53 5.76 6.04 -9.45
CA GLY A 53 6.26 4.95 -10.30
C GLY A 53 7.65 4.43 -9.90
N ILE A 54 8.13 4.74 -8.70
CA ILE A 54 9.47 4.41 -8.22
C ILE A 54 9.36 3.16 -7.34
N GLY A 55 10.13 2.12 -7.65
CA GLY A 55 10.17 0.89 -6.87
C GLY A 55 10.88 -0.23 -7.64
N VAL A 56 11.35 -1.26 -6.95
CA VAL A 56 11.98 -2.43 -7.57
C VAL A 56 10.88 -3.43 -7.91
N LEU A 57 10.73 -3.78 -9.19
CA LEU A 57 9.78 -4.83 -9.56
C LEU A 57 10.37 -6.18 -9.15
N VAL A 58 9.57 -7.04 -8.53
CA VAL A 58 9.94 -8.43 -8.25
C VAL A 58 10.03 -9.24 -9.55
N ASP A 59 9.32 -8.81 -10.61
CA ASP A 59 9.35 -9.41 -11.96
C ASP A 59 10.00 -8.47 -12.99
N GLN A 60 11.07 -8.93 -13.61
CA GLN A 60 11.85 -8.20 -14.61
C GLN A 60 11.10 -8.02 -15.94
N ALA A 61 10.13 -8.89 -16.26
CA ALA A 61 9.34 -8.79 -17.49
C ALA A 61 8.36 -7.60 -17.49
N ALA A 62 8.00 -7.09 -16.30
CA ALA A 62 7.11 -5.95 -16.15
C ALA A 62 7.81 -4.58 -16.25
N SER A 63 9.13 -4.54 -16.48
CA SER A 63 9.93 -3.30 -16.51
C SER A 63 9.57 -2.33 -17.64
N GLN A 64 8.79 -2.78 -18.63
CA GLN A 64 8.34 -1.97 -19.77
C GLN A 64 7.08 -1.13 -19.47
N TRP A 65 6.43 -1.37 -18.32
CA TRP A 65 5.13 -0.79 -17.98
C TRP A 65 5.29 0.35 -16.97
N LYS A 66 4.49 1.41 -17.13
CA LYS A 66 4.46 2.52 -16.15
C LYS A 66 4.01 1.96 -14.80
N LYS A 67 4.94 1.92 -13.83
CA LYS A 67 4.64 1.43 -12.49
C LYS A 67 3.67 2.38 -11.79
N ASN A 68 2.68 1.81 -11.11
CA ASN A 68 1.72 2.52 -10.28
C ASN A 68 1.84 1.93 -8.87
N ILE A 69 2.70 2.52 -8.04
CA ILE A 69 3.09 1.96 -6.74
C ILE A 69 2.59 2.90 -5.66
N VAL A 70 1.89 2.34 -4.67
CA VAL A 70 1.50 3.05 -3.45
C VAL A 70 2.40 2.58 -2.33
N HIS A 71 3.30 3.46 -1.90
CA HIS A 71 4.14 3.28 -0.72
C HIS A 71 3.39 3.77 0.51
N ILE A 72 3.22 2.92 1.51
CA ILE A 72 2.55 3.25 2.76
C ILE A 72 3.54 3.06 3.90
N SER A 73 3.94 4.17 4.51
CA SER A 73 4.69 4.15 5.77
C SER A 73 3.72 4.28 6.92
N LEU A 74 3.66 3.26 7.76
CA LEU A 74 2.79 3.17 8.92
C LEU A 74 3.61 3.36 10.22
N PRO A 75 2.95 3.66 11.34
CA PRO A 75 3.60 3.67 12.65
C PRO A 75 4.35 2.37 12.97
N MET A 76 5.29 2.45 13.90
CA MET A 76 6.15 1.33 14.34
C MET A 76 7.12 0.79 13.27
N GLY A 77 7.34 1.53 12.18
CA GLY A 77 8.30 1.16 11.14
C GLY A 77 7.81 0.05 10.22
N ILE A 78 6.49 -0.06 10.06
CA ILE A 78 5.88 -0.93 9.06
C ILE A 78 5.82 -0.16 7.75
N HIS A 79 6.33 -0.76 6.68
CA HIS A 79 6.32 -0.21 5.33
C HIS A 79 5.63 -1.19 4.39
N MET A 80 4.76 -0.69 3.53
CA MET A 80 4.07 -1.48 2.53
C MET A 80 4.30 -0.87 1.16
N GLU A 81 4.50 -1.71 0.16
CA GLU A 81 4.47 -1.31 -1.25
C GLU A 81 3.32 -2.05 -1.93
N VAL A 82 2.40 -1.32 -2.53
CA VAL A 82 1.25 -1.89 -3.26
C VAL A 82 1.39 -1.55 -4.74
N PHE A 83 1.67 -2.56 -5.56
CA PHE A 83 1.73 -2.45 -7.01
C PHE A 83 0.30 -2.57 -7.56
N ARG A 84 -0.18 -1.51 -8.21
CA ARG A 84 -1.52 -1.43 -8.78
C ARG A 84 -1.47 -1.78 -10.26
N TRP A 85 -2.01 -2.95 -10.62
CA TRP A 85 -2.22 -3.36 -12.01
C TRP A 85 -3.64 -3.00 -12.46
N GLY A 86 -3.96 -3.24 -13.73
CA GLY A 86 -5.29 -2.93 -14.29
C GLY A 86 -6.42 -3.54 -13.45
N ASN A 87 -6.31 -4.84 -13.17
CA ASN A 87 -7.37 -5.64 -12.54
C ASN A 87 -6.98 -6.35 -11.23
N TYR A 88 -5.72 -6.25 -10.80
CA TYR A 88 -5.24 -6.86 -9.55
C TYR A 88 -4.20 -5.98 -8.85
N ILE A 89 -3.77 -6.40 -7.66
CA ILE A 89 -2.70 -5.79 -6.90
C ILE A 89 -1.70 -6.84 -6.46
N ASP A 90 -0.43 -6.48 -6.37
CA ASP A 90 0.59 -7.21 -5.62
C ASP A 90 1.07 -6.34 -4.47
N MET A 91 1.52 -6.95 -3.38
CA MET A 91 2.00 -6.18 -2.24
C MET A 91 3.15 -6.84 -1.50
N THR A 92 4.04 -5.98 -1.00
CA THR A 92 5.10 -6.35 -0.06
C THR A 92 4.86 -5.64 1.26
N ILE A 93 5.10 -6.32 2.38
CA ILE A 93 5.08 -5.74 3.73
C ILE A 93 6.46 -5.97 4.34
N ASN A 94 7.07 -4.90 4.82
CA ASN A 94 8.32 -4.91 5.55
C ASN A 94 8.06 -4.35 6.95
N MET A 95 8.47 -5.07 7.99
CA MET A 95 8.31 -4.62 9.36
C MET A 95 9.43 -5.13 10.26
N ARG A 96 9.69 -4.40 11.35
CA ARG A 96 10.64 -4.86 12.37
C ARG A 96 10.03 -6.04 13.15
N PRO A 97 10.84 -7.02 13.58
CA PRO A 97 10.38 -8.05 14.50
C PRO A 97 9.78 -7.42 15.77
N LEU A 98 8.56 -7.82 16.12
CA LEU A 98 7.93 -7.39 17.37
C LEU A 98 8.62 -8.06 18.56
N ALA A 99 8.80 -7.30 19.65
CA ALA A 99 9.30 -7.85 20.91
C ALA A 99 8.26 -8.84 21.48
N GLY A 100 8.69 -10.08 21.74
CA GLY A 100 7.79 -11.18 22.12
C GLY A 100 7.44 -12.14 20.98
N GLY A 101 7.96 -11.89 19.77
CA GLY A 101 7.65 -12.69 18.58
C GLY A 101 6.45 -12.12 17.83
N GLN A 102 6.21 -12.68 16.65
CA GLN A 102 5.10 -12.29 15.80
C GLN A 102 4.46 -13.55 15.26
N ASP A 103 3.21 -13.79 15.63
CA ASP A 103 2.40 -14.92 15.18
C ASP A 103 1.47 -14.46 14.05
N GLY A 104 1.89 -14.71 12.81
CA GLY A 104 1.08 -14.36 11.64
C GLY A 104 1.63 -14.96 10.35
N SER A 105 0.74 -15.28 9.41
CA SER A 105 1.10 -15.92 8.13
C SER A 105 1.83 -14.97 7.15
N CYS A 106 1.97 -13.69 7.50
CA CYS A 106 2.60 -12.66 6.66
C CYS A 106 3.95 -12.19 7.24
N GLY A 107 4.68 -13.11 7.89
CA GLY A 107 6.08 -12.89 8.26
C GLY A 107 6.97 -12.98 7.02
N ASN A 108 7.14 -11.89 6.29
CA ASN A 108 8.26 -11.77 5.36
C ASN A 108 9.40 -11.00 6.06
N PHE A 109 10.46 -11.72 6.41
CA PHE A 109 11.65 -11.21 7.12
C PHE A 109 12.87 -11.10 6.18
N ASN A 110 12.70 -10.71 4.92
CA ASN A 110 13.80 -10.57 3.96
C ASN A 110 13.67 -9.29 3.13
#